data_AF-A0A945YMK4-F1
#
_entry.id   AF-A0A945YMK4-F1
#
_cell.length_a   1.000
_cell.length_b   1.000
_cell.length_c   1.000
_cell.angle_alpha   90.00
_cell.angle_beta   90.00
_cell.angle_gamma   90.00
#
_symmetry.space_group_name_H-M   'P 1'
#
loop_
_entity.id
_entity.type
_entity.pdbx_description
1 polymer ?
#
loop_
_entity_poly.entity_id
_entity_poly.type
_entity_poly.pdbx_seq_one_letter_code
_entity_poly.pdbx_strand_id
1 'polypeptide(L)' 'MAIIWRHSALAQRHAEIGGDLEDWNGMGTAWFYDVSSERAQADYEAIRTKAGLMDVSGLKKVHLVGPDAAYVI' A
#
# COMPACT_ATOMS: atom_id res chain seq x y z
N MET A 1 -0.17 -7.16 -22.37
CA MET A 1 0.40 -5.87 -21.93
C MET A 1 1.69 -6.15 -21.18
N ALA A 2 2.75 -5.36 -21.41
CA ALA A 2 3.92 -5.39 -20.54
C ALA A 2 3.54 -4.84 -19.17
N ILE A 3 3.85 -5.57 -18.10
CA ILE A 3 3.72 -5.06 -16.74
C ILE A 3 4.89 -4.10 -16.55
N ILE A 4 4.59 -2.80 -16.45
CA ILE A 4 5.59 -1.82 -16.02
C ILE A 4 5.71 -1.96 -14.50
N TRP A 5 6.91 -2.27 -14.02
CA TRP A 5 7.19 -2.28 -12.60
C TRP A 5 7.29 -0.85 -12.07
N ARG A 6 6.54 -0.55 -11.02
CA ARG A 6 6.48 0.76 -10.33
C ARG A 6 7.19 0.65 -8.98
N HIS A 7 7.71 1.78 -8.50
CA HIS A 7 8.35 1.87 -7.18
C HIS A 7 7.64 2.92 -6.32
N SER A 8 7.30 2.55 -5.08
CA SER A 8 6.81 3.50 -4.08
C SER A 8 7.91 4.48 -3.68
N ALA A 9 7.56 5.74 -3.41
CA ALA A 9 8.48 6.70 -2.83
C ALA A 9 8.98 6.26 -1.43
N LEU A 10 8.25 5.37 -0.76
CA LEU A 10 8.60 4.82 0.56
C LEU A 10 9.33 3.47 0.47
N ALA A 11 9.67 2.97 -0.73
CA ALA A 11 10.26 1.64 -0.92
C ALA A 11 11.52 1.42 -0.08
N GLN A 12 12.42 2.41 -0.03
CA GLN A 12 13.62 2.33 0.82
C GLN A 12 13.25 2.25 2.30
N ARG A 13 12.30 3.07 2.76
CA ARG A 13 11.90 3.09 4.16
C ARG A 13 11.31 1.76 4.61
N HIS A 14 10.53 1.11 3.74
CA HIS A 14 9.99 -0.23 4.00
C HIS A 14 11.11 -1.24 4.24
N ALA A 15 12.13 -1.27 3.37
CA ALA A 15 13.28 -2.16 3.53
C ALA A 15 14.06 -1.90 4.83
N GLU A 16 14.25 -0.63 5.20
CA GLU A 16 14.97 -0.24 6.44
C GLU A 16 14.28 -0.71 7.73
N ILE A 17 12.96 -0.89 7.71
CA ILE A 17 12.18 -1.32 8.88
C ILE A 17 11.75 -2.79 8.81
N GLY A 18 12.34 -3.56 7.88
CA GLY A 18 12.13 -5.01 7.78
C GLY A 18 10.96 -5.44 6.91
N GLY A 19 10.38 -4.54 6.11
CA GLY A 19 9.31 -4.87 5.18
C GLY A 19 9.82 -5.63 3.95
N ASP A 20 9.18 -6.76 3.65
CA ASP A 20 9.35 -7.46 2.37
C ASP A 20 8.34 -6.90 1.35
N LEU A 21 8.80 -6.63 0.12
CA LEU A 21 8.03 -5.92 -0.89
C LEU A 21 7.48 -6.88 -1.95
N GLU A 22 6.21 -7.24 -1.79
CA GLU A 22 5.51 -8.11 -2.73
C GLU A 22 4.74 -7.32 -3.80
N ASP A 23 4.42 -7.97 -4.92
CA ASP A 23 3.69 -7.33 -6.01
C ASP A 23 2.24 -7.03 -5.62
N TRP A 24 1.89 -5.74 -5.64
CA TRP A 24 0.52 -5.27 -5.68
C TRP A 24 0.32 -4.24 -6.80
N ASN A 25 -0.43 -4.63 -7.84
CA ASN A 25 -0.68 -3.80 -9.02
C ASN A 25 0.61 -3.38 -9.76
N GLY A 26 1.61 -4.26 -9.85
CA GLY A 26 2.91 -3.96 -10.46
C GLY A 26 3.72 -2.97 -9.62
N MET A 27 3.59 -3.00 -8.30
CA MET A 27 4.34 -2.15 -7.37
C MET A 27 4.65 -2.92 -6.08
N GLY A 28 5.91 -2.91 -5.65
CA GLY A 28 6.32 -3.49 -4.38
C GLY A 28 5.61 -2.85 -3.19
N THR A 29 4.94 -3.66 -2.36
CA THR A 29 4.13 -3.23 -1.20
C THR A 29 4.48 -4.09 0.01
N ALA A 30 4.67 -3.45 1.17
CA ALA A 30 4.91 -4.14 2.42
C ALA A 30 3.59 -4.58 3.07
N TRP A 31 3.38 -5.89 3.20
CA TRP A 31 2.21 -6.45 3.90
C TRP A 31 2.43 -6.52 5.41
N PHE A 32 3.64 -6.93 5.80
CA PHE A 32 4.07 -7.08 7.18
C PHE A 32 5.49 -6.56 7.31
N TYR A 33 5.80 -6.00 8.48
CA TYR A 33 7.19 -5.66 8.86
C TYR A 33 7.80 -6.70 9.81
N ASP A 34 6.98 -7.69 10.22
CA ASP A 34 7.32 -8.84 11.05
C ASP A 34 6.24 -9.91 10.79
N VAL A 35 6.67 -11.11 10.38
CA VAL A 35 5.77 -12.20 9.95
C VAL A 35 5.26 -13.07 11.10
N SER A 36 5.66 -12.78 12.35
CA SER A 36 5.17 -13.52 13.51
C SER A 36 3.68 -13.26 13.77
N SER A 37 2.96 -14.30 14.18
CA SER A 37 1.52 -14.21 14.46
C SER A 37 1.21 -13.27 15.62
N GLU A 38 2.07 -13.23 16.64
CA GLU A 38 1.96 -12.31 17.77
C GLU A 38 2.04 -10.86 17.31
N ARG A 39 3.01 -10.53 16.45
CA ARG A 39 3.17 -9.17 15.95
C ARG A 39 2.04 -8.77 14.98
N ALA A 40 1.60 -9.68 14.12
CA ALA A 40 0.46 -9.43 13.24
C ALA A 40 -0.82 -9.10 14.04
N GLN A 41 -1.08 -9.82 15.14
CA GLN A 41 -2.20 -9.53 16.04
C GLN A 41 -2.03 -8.16 16.72
N ALA A 42 -0.84 -7.86 17.23
CA ALA A 42 -0.56 -6.58 17.88
C ALA A 42 -0.72 -5.38 16.92
N ASP A 43 -0.28 -5.50 15.66
CA ASP A 43 -0.44 -4.46 14.64
C ASP A 43 -1.93 -4.26 14.29
N TYR A 44 -2.69 -5.35 14.15
CA TYR A 44 -4.15 -5.30 13.96
C TYR A 44 -4.85 -4.55 15.11
N GLU A 45 -4.54 -4.91 16.36
CA GLU A 45 -5.11 -4.28 17.55
C GLU A 45 -4.71 -2.81 17.65
N ALA A 46 -3.46 -2.47 17.34
CA ALA A 46 -2.98 -1.09 17.34
C ALA A 46 -3.75 -0.23 16.33
N ILE A 47 -4.00 -0.73 15.12
CA ILE A 47 -4.82 -0.01 14.12
C ILE A 47 -6.24 0.22 14.63
N ARG A 48 -6.83 -0.76 15.33
CA ARG A 48 -8.23 -0.71 15.80
C ARG A 48 -8.42 0.15 17.06
N THR A 49 -7.43 0.18 17.93
CA THR A 49 -7.55 0.79 19.27
C THR A 49 -6.75 2.08 19.41
N LYS A 50 -5.80 2.34 18.50
CA LYS A 50 -4.91 3.49 18.53
C LYS A 50 -4.83 4.12 17.14
N ALA A 51 -3.74 3.89 16.41
CA ALA A 51 -3.48 4.44 15.10
C ALA A 51 -2.58 3.48 14.31
N GLY A 52 -2.68 3.55 12.99
CA GLY A 52 -1.77 2.86 12.08
C GLY A 52 -1.50 3.69 10.83
N LEU A 53 -0.35 3.45 10.23
CA LEU A 53 0.07 4.06 8.97
C LEU A 53 0.19 2.97 7.90
N MET A 54 -0.44 3.20 6.76
CA MET A 54 -0.46 2.25 5.64
C MET A 54 0.02 2.97 4.37
N ASP A 55 0.99 2.39 3.67
CA ASP A 55 1.36 2.84 2.34
C ASP A 55 0.42 2.21 1.31
N VAL A 56 -0.58 2.97 0.86
CA VAL A 56 -1.55 2.56 -0.17
C VAL A 56 -1.21 3.14 -1.55
N SER A 57 0.04 3.55 -1.78
CA SER A 57 0.47 4.16 -3.04
C SER A 57 0.30 3.24 -4.26
N GLY A 58 0.12 1.93 -4.03
CA GLY A 58 -0.16 0.95 -5.09
C GLY A 58 -1.51 1.14 -5.77
N LEU A 59 -2.46 1.83 -5.13
CA LEU A 59 -3.74 2.18 -5.72
C LEU A 59 -3.56 3.04 -6.98
N LYS A 60 -4.27 2.67 -8.04
CA LYS A 60 -4.33 3.47 -9.26
C LYS A 60 -5.24 4.67 -9.01
N LYS A 61 -4.76 5.85 -9.35
CA LYS A 61 -5.48 7.12 -9.19
C LYS A 61 -5.83 7.65 -10.58
N VAL A 62 -7.07 8.10 -10.74
CA VAL A 62 -7.56 8.75 -11.96
C VAL A 62 -8.19 10.07 -11.54
N HIS A 63 -7.85 11.15 -12.23
CA HIS A 63 -8.51 12.45 -12.07
C HIS A 63 -9.35 12.70 -13.32
N LEU A 64 -10.67 12.71 -13.15
CA LEU A 64 -11.64 12.90 -14.23
C LEU A 64 -12.27 14.29 -14.13
N VAL A 65 -12.34 15.01 -15.24
CA VAL A 65 -12.88 16.37 -15.31
C VAL A 65 -13.77 16.56 -16.53
N GLY A 66 -14.81 17.38 -16.42
CA GLY A 66 -15.74 17.74 -17.50
C GLY A 66 -17.16 17.96 -16.99
N PRO A 67 -18.03 18.64 -17.76
CA PRO A 67 -19.42 18.92 -17.36
C PRO A 67 -20.22 17.64 -16.99
N ASP A 68 -19.91 16.53 -17.66
CA ASP A 68 -20.62 15.26 -17.51
C ASP A 68 -19.84 14.19 -16.73
N ALA A 69 -18.72 14.57 -16.07
CA ALA A 69 -17.86 13.61 -15.38
C ALA A 69 -18.62 12.72 -14.37
N ALA A 70 -19.65 13.26 -13.71
CA ALA A 70 -20.48 12.52 -12.75
C ALA A 70 -21.35 11.42 -13.37
N TYR A 71 -21.57 11.42 -14.69
CA TYR A 71 -22.41 10.41 -15.37
C TYR A 71 -21.65 9.13 -15.75
N VAL A 72 -20.33 9.10 -15.59
CA VAL A 72 -19.46 7.99 -16.03
C VAL A 72 -18.66 7.35 -14.89
N ILE A 73 -18.98 7.72 -13.64
CA ILE A 73 -18.45 7.15 -12.39
C ILE A 73 -19.54 6.32 -11.73
#